data_AF-A0A1G6U0M4-F1
#
_entry.id   AF-A0A1G6U0M4-F1
#
_cell.length_a   1.000
_cell.length_b   1.000
_cell.length_c   1.000
_cell.angle_alpha   90.00
_cell.angle_beta   90.00
_cell.angle_gamma   90.00
#
_symmetry.space_group_name_H-M   'P 1'
#
loop_
_entity.id
_entity.type
_entity.pdbx_description
1 polymer ?
#
loop_
_entity_poly.entity_id
_entity_poly.type
_entity_poly.pdbx_seq_one_letter_code
_entity_poly.pdbx_strand_id
1 'polypeptide(L)'
;MEADFADPIWCARCKENLDLDELPVTDTLKQHIEKWAEGYGKWIDWEQDKLELDAVKKEDVFNREGRLLYASLQQELPDFTVIFKPSRLCSLYK
;
A
#
# COMPACT_ATOMS: atom_id res chain seq x y z
N MET A 1 17.34 -9.02 9.07
CA MET A 1 16.18 -8.51 9.82
C MET A 1 15.13 -8.25 8.77
N GLU A 2 14.20 -9.17 8.61
CA GLU A 2 13.03 -8.88 7.79
C GLU A 2 12.29 -7.78 8.54
N ALA A 3 12.29 -6.58 7.99
CA ALA A 3 11.32 -5.60 8.44
C ALA A 3 9.98 -6.22 8.07
N ASP A 4 9.19 -6.62 9.08
CA ASP A 4 7.76 -6.83 8.86
C ASP A 4 7.24 -5.49 8.33
N PHE A 5 7.15 -5.39 7.01
CA PHE A 5 6.46 -4.28 6.38
C PHE A 5 5.04 -4.36 6.92
N ALA A 6 4.64 -3.35 7.67
CA ALA A 6 3.32 -3.33 8.25
C ALA A 6 2.26 -3.49 7.15
N ASP A 7 1.20 -4.22 7.46
CA ASP A 7 0.21 -4.69 6.48
C ASP A 7 -0.36 -3.54 5.63
N PRO A 8 -0.88 -3.80 4.42
CA PRO A 8 -1.39 -2.71 3.58
C PRO A 8 -2.61 -1.96 4.16
N ILE A 9 -3.27 -2.51 5.20
CA ILE A 9 -4.49 -1.94 5.79
C ILE A 9 -4.40 -1.89 7.31
N TRP A 10 -4.64 -0.71 7.89
CA TRP A 10 -4.62 -0.50 9.35
C TRP A 10 -5.89 0.19 9.86
N CYS A 11 -6.21 -0.05 11.13
CA CYS A 11 -7.25 0.70 11.83
C CYS A 11 -6.75 2.11 12.19
N ALA A 12 -7.26 3.13 11.51
CA ALA A 12 -6.88 4.53 11.76
C ALA A 12 -7.13 5.02 13.20
N ARG A 13 -8.08 4.40 13.92
CA ARG A 13 -8.40 4.71 15.33
C ARG A 13 -7.59 3.86 16.32
N CYS A 14 -7.49 2.56 16.07
CA CYS A 14 -6.87 1.57 16.93
C CYS A 14 -5.34 1.61 16.85
N LYS A 15 -4.78 2.04 15.71
CA LYS A 15 -3.35 2.03 15.39
C LYS A 15 -2.75 0.63 15.26
N GLU A 16 -3.58 -0.34 14.93
CA GLU A 16 -3.22 -1.74 14.74
C GLU A 16 -3.39 -2.15 13.27
N ASN A 17 -2.62 -3.15 12.84
CA ASN A 17 -2.82 -3.80 11.55
C ASN A 17 -4.18 -4.51 11.53
N LEU A 18 -4.84 -4.50 10.37
CA LEU A 18 -6.03 -5.30 10.12
C LEU A 18 -5.65 -6.46 9.22
N ASP A 19 -6.03 -7.66 9.61
CA ASP A 19 -5.90 -8.82 8.75
C ASP A 19 -6.82 -8.66 7.54
N LEU A 20 -6.21 -8.64 6.34
CA LEU A 20 -6.93 -8.52 5.09
C LEU A 20 -7.87 -9.70 4.85
N ASP A 21 -7.50 -10.89 5.32
CA ASP A 21 -8.32 -12.10 5.19
C ASP A 21 -9.60 -12.01 6.03
N GLU A 22 -9.56 -11.29 7.15
CA GLU A 22 -10.71 -11.06 8.03
C GLU A 22 -11.66 -9.96 7.52
N LEU A 23 -11.24 -9.14 6.54
CA LEU A 23 -12.09 -8.07 6.02
C LEU A 23 -13.28 -8.62 5.22
N PRO A 24 -14.49 -8.04 5.38
CA PRO A 24 -15.68 -8.48 4.67
C PRO A 24 -15.74 -7.89 3.26
N VAL A 25 -14.70 -8.14 2.47
CA VAL A 25 -14.54 -7.72 1.07
C VAL A 25 -14.27 -8.94 0.19
N THR A 26 -14.42 -8.79 -1.12
CA THR A 26 -14.25 -9.86 -2.10
C THR A 26 -12.82 -10.39 -2.12
N ASP A 27 -12.64 -11.70 -2.29
CA ASP A 27 -11.32 -12.33 -2.38
C ASP A 27 -10.49 -11.76 -3.54
N THR A 28 -11.14 -11.39 -4.65
CA THR A 28 -10.49 -10.70 -5.77
C THR A 28 -9.89 -9.36 -5.34
N LEU A 29 -10.60 -8.57 -4.52
CA LEU A 29 -10.07 -7.32 -4.01
C LEU A 29 -8.91 -7.56 -3.04
N LYS A 30 -9.00 -8.57 -2.18
CA LYS A 30 -7.90 -8.98 -1.28
C LYS A 30 -6.64 -9.31 -2.08
N GLN A 31 -6.72 -10.19 -3.07
CA GLN A 31 -5.60 -10.58 -3.93
C GLN A 31 -4.97 -9.38 -4.66
N HIS A 32 -5.78 -8.42 -5.12
CA HIS A 32 -5.25 -7.21 -5.74
C HIS A 32 -4.50 -6.31 -4.74
N ILE A 33 -4.98 -6.22 -3.50
CA ILE A 33 -4.31 -5.46 -2.44
C ILE A 33 -2.99 -6.11 -2.04
N GLU A 34 -2.95 -7.44 -1.87
CA GLU A 34 -1.72 -8.19 -1.58
C GLU A 34 -0.67 -7.97 -2.67
N LYS A 35 -1.06 -8.19 -3.93
CA LYS A 35 -0.17 -8.00 -5.08
C LYS A 35 0.35 -6.57 -5.20
N TRP A 36 -0.50 -5.59 -4.89
CA TRP A 36 -0.09 -4.19 -4.83
C TRP A 36 0.91 -3.98 -3.69
N ALA A 37 0.65 -4.50 -2.49
CA ALA A 37 1.52 -4.38 -1.31
C ALA A 37 2.92 -4.97 -1.56
N GLU A 38 3.02 -6.10 -2.25
CA GLU A 38 4.30 -6.67 -2.72
C GLU A 38 5.10 -5.72 -3.61
N GLY A 39 4.45 -4.73 -4.22
CA GLY A 39 5.06 -3.70 -5.04
C GLY A 39 5.71 -2.57 -4.26
N TYR A 40 5.42 -2.45 -2.96
CA TYR A 40 5.92 -1.35 -2.14
C TYR A 40 7.44 -1.37 -2.07
N GLY A 41 8.07 -0.22 -2.32
CA GLY A 41 9.53 -0.09 -2.25
C GLY A 41 10.31 -0.69 -3.42
N LYS A 42 9.68 -1.24 -4.47
CA LYS A 42 10.37 -1.73 -5.69
C LYS A 42 11.10 -0.63 -6.48
N TRP A 43 10.99 0.62 -6.06
CA TRP A 43 11.70 1.76 -6.60
C TRP A 43 12.94 2.17 -5.77
N ILE A 44 13.30 1.37 -4.77
CA ILE A 44 14.48 1.54 -3.94
C ILE A 44 15.44 0.38 -4.20
N ASP A 45 16.71 0.70 -4.46
CA ASP A 45 17.81 -0.26 -4.38
C ASP A 45 18.21 -0.36 -2.91
N TRP A 46 17.63 -1.36 -2.23
CA TRP A 46 17.80 -1.57 -0.79
C TRP A 46 19.23 -1.99 -0.41
N GLU A 47 19.99 -2.56 -1.35
CA GLU A 47 21.38 -2.96 -1.10
C GLU A 47 22.32 -1.75 -1.08
N GLN A 48 22.01 -0.73 -1.88
CA GLN A 48 22.82 0.50 -1.99
C GLN A 48 22.20 1.72 -1.30
N ASP A 49 21.06 1.55 -0.64
CA ASP A 49 20.30 2.61 0.02
C ASP A 49 20.08 3.83 -0.89
N LYS A 50 19.62 3.57 -2.13
CA LYS A 50 19.44 4.62 -3.14
C LYS A 50 18.15 4.42 -3.94
N LEU A 51 17.75 5.47 -4.64
CA LEU A 51 16.66 5.38 -5.61
C LEU A 51 17.10 4.58 -6.84
N GLU A 52 16.20 3.72 -7.31
CA GLU A 52 16.30 3.10 -8.63
C GLU A 52 16.14 4.14 -9.75
N LEU A 53 16.53 3.77 -10.98
CA LEU A 53 16.18 4.57 -12.15
C LEU A 53 14.65 4.69 -12.26
N ASP A 54 14.19 5.90 -12.57
CA ASP A 54 12.78 6.28 -12.65
C ASP A 54 11.97 6.05 -11.35
N ALA A 55 12.63 6.03 -10.19
CA ALA A 55 11.98 5.72 -8.91
C ALA A 55 10.71 6.55 -8.64
N VAL A 56 10.78 7.87 -8.89
CA VAL A 56 9.63 8.77 -8.71
C VAL A 56 8.44 8.35 -9.58
N LYS A 57 8.70 7.97 -10.84
CA LYS A 57 7.66 7.51 -11.76
C LYS A 57 7.08 6.17 -11.32
N LYS A 58 7.91 5.26 -10.82
CA LYS A 58 7.49 3.95 -10.28
C LYS A 58 6.62 4.14 -9.03
N GLU A 59 7.01 5.01 -8.11
CA GLU A 59 6.22 5.39 -6.93
C GLU A 59 4.88 6.05 -7.33
N ASP A 60 4.87 6.90 -8.36
CA ASP A 60 3.63 7.50 -8.89
C ASP A 60 2.66 6.46 -9.47
N VAL A 61 3.18 5.44 -10.16
CA VAL A 61 2.37 4.32 -10.67
C VAL A 61 1.79 3.51 -9.50
N PHE A 62 2.63 3.12 -8.54
CA PHE A 62 2.21 2.43 -7.32
C PHE A 62 1.10 3.21 -6.59
N ASN A 63 1.27 4.52 -6.44
CA ASN A 63 0.28 5.39 -5.81
C ASN A 63 -1.03 5.53 -6.62
N ARG A 64 -0.97 5.47 -7.95
CA ARG A 64 -2.17 5.46 -8.80
C ARG A 64 -2.95 4.16 -8.63
N GLU A 65 -2.28 3.02 -8.60
CA GLU A 65 -2.89 1.71 -8.35
C GLU A 65 -3.56 1.67 -6.97
N GLY A 66 -2.86 2.11 -5.93
CA GLY A 66 -3.42 2.20 -4.57
C GLY A 66 -4.67 3.09 -4.47
N ARG A 67 -4.77 4.15 -5.28
CA ARG A 67 -6.00 4.98 -5.36
C ARG A 67 -7.19 4.24 -5.97
N LEU A 68 -6.95 3.35 -6.92
CA LEU A 68 -8.02 2.53 -7.51
C LEU A 68 -8.51 1.49 -6.50
N LEU A 69 -7.59 0.83 -5.79
CA LEU A 69 -7.92 -0.13 -4.73
C LEU A 69 -8.69 0.54 -3.58
N TYR A 70 -8.28 1.74 -3.18
CA TYR A 70 -9.01 2.58 -2.24
C TYR A 70 -10.47 2.79 -2.67
N ALA A 71 -10.71 3.11 -3.94
CA ALA A 71 -12.06 3.35 -4.44
C ALA A 71 -12.91 2.06 -4.41
N SER A 72 -12.32 0.89 -4.68
CA SER A 72 -12.99 -0.40 -4.56
C SER A 72 -13.29 -0.76 -3.11
N LEU A 73 -12.32 -0.60 -2.19
CA LEU A 73 -12.52 -0.81 -0.76
C LEU A 73 -13.66 0.06 -0.22
N GLN A 74 -13.72 1.34 -0.60
CA GLN A 74 -14.79 2.23 -0.15
C GLN A 74 -16.17 1.83 -0.68
N GLN A 75 -16.25 1.20 -1.86
CA GLN A 75 -17.50 0.68 -2.41
C GLN A 75 -17.96 -0.59 -1.67
N GLU A 76 -17.04 -1.48 -1.32
CA GLU A 76 -17.36 -2.72 -0.61
C GLU A 76 -17.57 -2.51 0.90
N LEU A 77 -17.05 -1.42 1.46
CA LEU A 77 -17.18 -1.05 2.87
C LEU A 77 -17.90 0.31 3.04
N PRO A 78 -19.18 0.44 2.64
CA PRO A 78 -19.89 1.73 2.65
C PRO A 78 -20.08 2.31 4.06
N ASP A 79 -20.10 1.46 5.08
CA ASP A 79 -20.27 1.87 6.48
C ASP A 79 -18.96 2.37 7.13
N PHE A 80 -17.84 2.21 6.44
CA PHE A 80 -16.52 2.63 6.90
C PHE A 80 -16.04 3.86 6.14
N THR A 81 -15.26 4.70 6.82
CA THR A 81 -14.45 5.74 6.16
C THR A 81 -13.08 5.15 5.84
N VAL A 82 -12.85 4.85 4.58
CA VAL A 82 -11.53 4.42 4.09
C VAL A 82 -10.68 5.67 3.84
N ILE A 83 -9.38 5.61 4.15
CA ILE A 83 -8.44 6.71 3.89
C ILE A 83 -7.23 6.15 3.16
N PHE A 84 -6.98 6.63 1.94
CA PHE A 84 -5.75 6.30 1.23
C PHE A 84 -4.57 7.17 1.69
N LYS A 85 -3.42 6.54 1.93
CA LYS A 85 -2.16 7.22 2.22
C LYS A 85 -1.15 6.87 1.11
N PRO A 86 -0.81 7.82 0.22
CA PRO A 86 0.19 7.55 -0.81
C PRO A 86 1.59 7.43 -0.19
N SER A 87 2.42 6.59 -0.79
CA SER A 87 3.85 6.58 -0.53
C SER A 87 4.49 7.91 -0.90
N ARG A 88 5.51 8.29 -0.11
CA ARG A 88 6.39 9.44 -0.33
C ARG A 88 7.84 9.05 -0.09
N LEU A 89 8.15 7.77 -0.22
CA LEU A 89 9.45 7.19 0.10
C LEU A 89 10.55 7.83 -0.74
N CYS A 90 10.31 8.15 -2.02
CA CYS A 90 11.32 8.86 -2.83
C CYS A 90 11.72 10.21 -2.23
N SER A 91 10.81 10.91 -1.56
CA SER A 91 11.10 12.21 -0.95
C SER A 91 12.02 12.15 0.27
N LEU A 92 12.25 10.95 0.80
CA LEU A 92 13.17 10.71 1.92
C LEU A 92 14.63 10.58 1.46
N TYR A 93 14.85 10.24 0.18
CA TYR A 93 16.18 10.15 -0.44
C TYR A 93 16.47 11.52 -1.06
N LYS A 94 17.33 12.30 -0.40
CA LYS A 94 17.76 13.65 -0.83
C LYS A 94 19.01 13.60 -1.68
#